data_AF-V8NVD8-F1
#
_entry.id   AF-V8NVD8-F1
#
_cell.length_a   1.000
_cell.length_b   1.000
_cell.length_c   1.000
_cell.angle_alpha   90.00
_cell.angle_beta   90.00
_cell.angle_gamma   90.00
#
_symmetry.space_group_name_H-M   'P 1'
#
loop_
_entity.id
_entity.type
_entity.pdbx_description
1 polymer ?
#
loop_
_entity_poly.entity_id
_entity_poly.type
_entity_poly.pdbx_seq_one_letter_code
_entity_poly.pdbx_strand_id
1 'polypeptide(L)'
;SSSRKTKYSSEESRSETYGLVQRCVIIQRDENGFGLTVSGDNPVFVQSVKEDGAAMRAGVQTGDRIIKVNGTLVTHSNHLEVVKLIK
;
A
#
# COMPACT_ATOMS: atom_id res chain seq x y z
N SER A 1 28.04 29.32 -0.27
CA SER A 1 26.91 29.74 -1.13
C SER A 1 26.24 28.52 -1.74
N SER A 2 25.00 28.30 -1.32
CA SER A 2 23.89 27.78 -2.16
C SER A 2 23.96 26.35 -2.68
N SER A 3 23.40 25.45 -1.87
CA SER A 3 22.38 24.44 -2.19
C SER A 3 22.38 23.87 -3.62
N ARG A 4 22.91 22.65 -3.77
CA ARG A 4 22.62 21.78 -4.92
C ARG A 4 21.15 21.37 -4.85
N LYS A 5 20.33 21.98 -5.71
CA LYS A 5 18.95 21.56 -5.99
C LYS A 5 18.97 20.15 -6.58
N THR A 6 18.62 19.15 -5.79
CA THR A 6 18.17 17.85 -6.30
C THR A 6 16.77 18.04 -6.86
N LYS A 7 16.66 18.40 -8.15
CA LYS A 7 15.44 18.17 -8.92
C LYS A 7 15.32 16.67 -9.13
N TYR A 8 14.76 15.97 -8.14
CA TYR A 8 14.30 14.60 -8.34
C TYR A 8 12.98 14.68 -9.10
N SER A 9 13.00 14.14 -10.32
CA SER A 9 11.89 14.07 -11.26
C SER A 9 10.58 13.68 -10.54
N SER A 10 9.70 14.66 -10.33
CA SER A 10 8.40 14.48 -9.67
C SER A 10 7.29 14.15 -10.66
N GLU A 11 7.65 13.86 -11.92
CA GLU A 11 6.71 13.75 -13.04
C GLU A 11 6.63 12.32 -13.63
N GLU A 12 7.53 11.40 -13.26
CA GLU A 12 7.58 10.03 -13.82
C GLU A 12 6.81 8.96 -13.02
N SER A 13 6.11 9.32 -11.93
CA SER A 13 5.26 8.37 -11.18
C SER A 13 3.77 8.51 -11.44
N ARG A 14 3.34 9.47 -12.28
CA ARG A 14 1.93 9.72 -12.59
C ARG A 14 1.43 8.97 -13.83
N SER A 15 2.33 8.34 -14.59
CA SER A 15 1.99 7.71 -15.87
C SER A 15 1.58 6.24 -15.83
N GLU A 16 1.71 5.56 -14.69
CA GLU A 16 1.30 4.16 -14.54
C GLU A 16 -0.12 3.97 -13.96
N THR A 17 -0.84 5.06 -13.65
CA THR A 17 -2.15 4.99 -12.97
C THR A 17 -3.34 5.13 -13.92
N TYR A 18 -3.12 5.37 -15.21
CA TYR A 18 -4.19 5.56 -16.21
C TYR A 18 -4.91 4.23 -16.50
N GLY A 19 -5.79 3.82 -15.58
CA GLY A 19 -6.57 2.58 -15.66
C GLY A 19 -6.84 1.91 -14.31
N LEU A 20 -6.13 2.30 -13.25
CA LEU A 20 -6.32 1.73 -11.91
C LEU A 20 -7.31 2.58 -11.10
N VAL A 21 -8.38 1.96 -10.60
CA VAL A 21 -9.33 2.62 -9.70
C VAL A 21 -8.76 2.57 -8.28
N GLN A 22 -8.34 3.72 -7.77
CA GLN A 22 -7.91 3.85 -6.38
C GLN A 22 -9.12 3.79 -5.45
N ARG A 23 -9.09 2.86 -4.48
CA ARG A 23 -10.10 2.75 -3.43
C ARG A 23 -9.44 2.85 -2.06
N CYS A 24 -10.12 3.53 -1.14
CA CYS A 24 -9.77 3.53 0.27
C CYS A 24 -10.73 2.60 1.00
N VAL A 25 -10.19 1.60 1.68
CA VAL A 25 -10.97 0.63 2.46
C VAL A 25 -10.52 0.68 3.91
N ILE A 26 -11.44 0.36 4.82
CA ILE A 26 -11.17 0.22 6.25
C ILE A 26 -11.25 -1.25 6.60
N ILE A 27 -10.13 -1.82 7.01
CA ILE A 27 -10.07 -3.21 7.45
C ILE A 27 -10.23 -3.25 8.96
N GLN A 28 -11.32 -3.83 9.44
CA GLN A 28 -11.53 -4.06 10.86
C GLN A 28 -10.81 -5.34 11.28
N ARG A 29 -9.73 -5.21 12.06
CA ARG A 29 -8.99 -6.37 12.56
C ARG A 29 -9.91 -7.30 13.36
N ASP A 30 -9.76 -8.61 13.16
CA ASP A 30 -10.43 -9.63 13.94
C ASP A 30 -9.43 -10.44 14.79
N GLU A 31 -9.91 -11.50 15.43
CA GLU A 31 -9.11 -12.44 16.23
C GLU A 31 -7.99 -13.14 15.43
N ASN A 32 -8.10 -13.20 14.10
CA ASN A 32 -7.08 -13.72 13.19
C ASN A 32 -6.24 -12.60 12.53
N GLY A 33 -6.39 -11.34 12.97
CA GLY A 33 -5.69 -10.17 12.44
C GLY A 33 -6.41 -9.52 11.25
N PHE A 34 -5.64 -9.06 10.26
CA PHE A 34 -6.21 -8.39 9.08
C PHE A 34 -6.57 -9.36 7.93
N GLY A 35 -6.10 -10.61 7.98
CA GLY A 35 -6.45 -11.61 6.96
C GLY A 35 -5.90 -11.30 5.55
N LEU A 36 -4.80 -10.54 5.44
CA LEU A 36 -4.06 -10.37 4.20
C LEU A 36 -2.56 -10.59 4.41
N THR A 37 -1.88 -10.98 3.34
CA THR A 37 -0.42 -11.01 3.26
C THR A 37 0.03 -9.99 2.23
N VAL A 38 1.05 -9.21 2.57
CA VAL A 38 1.64 -8.19 1.68
C VAL A 38 3.03 -8.60 1.24
N SER A 39 3.45 -8.15 0.07
CA SER A 39 4.75 -8.48 -0.51
C SER A 39 5.26 -7.39 -1.43
N GLY A 40 6.56 -7.40 -1.70
CA GLY A 40 7.25 -6.31 -2.41
C GLY A 40 7.80 -5.24 -1.47
N ASP A 41 8.86 -4.55 -1.92
CA ASP A 41 9.52 -3.50 -1.14
C ASP A 41 9.17 -2.09 -1.64
N ASN A 42 8.95 -1.92 -2.96
CA ASN A 42 8.45 -0.69 -3.59
C ASN A 42 8.08 -0.93 -5.07
N PRO A 43 6.80 -1.05 -5.47
CA PRO A 43 5.58 -0.95 -4.66
C PRO A 43 5.32 -2.20 -3.81
N VAL A 44 4.50 -2.04 -2.77
CA VAL A 44 3.95 -3.15 -1.98
C VAL A 44 2.61 -3.57 -2.57
N PHE A 45 2.38 -4.88 -2.66
CA PHE A 45 1.18 -5.48 -3.22
C PHE A 45 0.55 -6.45 -2.23
N VAL A 46 -0.76 -6.66 -2.37
CA VAL A 46 -1.47 -7.74 -1.67
C VAL A 46 -1.13 -9.06 -2.36
N GLN A 47 -0.39 -9.93 -1.67
CA GLN A 47 0.00 -11.24 -2.19
C GLN A 47 -1.08 -12.30 -1.97
N SER A 48 -1.80 -12.23 -0.86
CA SER A 48 -2.94 -13.12 -0.63
C SER A 48 -3.95 -12.49 0.32
N VAL A 49 -5.20 -12.89 0.19
CA VAL A 49 -6.29 -12.54 1.07
C VAL A 49 -6.91 -13.84 1.60
N LYS A 50 -7.10 -13.94 2.91
CA LYS A 50 -7.74 -15.09 3.55
C LYS A 50 -9.24 -15.09 3.25
N GLU A 51 -9.77 -16.25 2.87
CA GLU A 51 -11.22 -16.44 2.72
C GLU A 51 -11.94 -16.12 4.04
N ASP A 52 -13.06 -15.40 3.94
CA ASP A 52 -13.83 -14.85 5.07
C ASP A 52 -13.03 -13.97 6.05
N GLY A 53 -11.80 -13.59 5.71
CA GLY A 53 -10.94 -12.73 6.53
C GLY A 53 -11.36 -11.26 6.50
N ALA A 54 -10.87 -10.49 7.48
CA ALA A 54 -11.14 -9.05 7.57
C ALA A 54 -10.87 -8.27 6.28
N ALA A 55 -9.77 -8.53 5.60
CA ALA A 55 -9.42 -7.89 4.34
C ALA A 55 -10.40 -8.21 3.20
N MET A 56 -10.85 -9.47 3.09
CA MET A 56 -11.86 -9.86 2.10
C MET A 56 -13.18 -9.14 2.35
N ARG A 57 -13.63 -9.08 3.62
CA ARG A 57 -14.85 -8.36 4.02
C ARG A 57 -14.76 -6.86 3.75
N ALA A 58 -13.56 -6.29 3.82
CA ALA A 58 -13.29 -4.90 3.45
C ALA A 58 -13.20 -4.67 1.93
N GLY A 59 -13.23 -5.73 1.11
CA GLY A 59 -13.17 -5.67 -0.34
C GLY A 59 -11.76 -5.61 -0.93
N VAL A 60 -10.74 -5.95 -0.15
CA VAL A 60 -9.34 -6.07 -0.60
C VAL A 60 -9.18 -7.33 -1.45
N GLN A 61 -8.42 -7.24 -2.54
CA GLN A 61 -8.18 -8.35 -3.45
C GLN A 61 -6.68 -8.57 -3.66
N THR A 62 -6.33 -9.82 -3.98
CA THR A 62 -4.98 -10.18 -4.39
C THR A 62 -4.59 -9.39 -5.64
N GLY A 63 -3.38 -8.83 -5.64
CA GLY A 63 -2.89 -7.96 -6.71
C GLY A 63 -3.13 -6.47 -6.49
N ASP A 64 -3.91 -6.08 -5.46
CA ASP A 64 -4.07 -4.67 -5.11
C ASP A 64 -2.72 -4.04 -4.74
N ARG A 65 -2.49 -2.82 -5.25
CA ARG A 65 -1.28 -2.03 -4.96
C ARG A 65 -1.54 -1.15 -3.72
N ILE A 66 -0.72 -1.32 -2.69
CA ILE A 66 -0.83 -0.54 -1.47
C ILE A 66 -0.10 0.79 -1.64
N ILE A 67 -0.86 1.87 -1.60
CA ILE A 67 -0.35 3.24 -1.75
C ILE A 67 -0.33 4.01 -0.43
N LYS A 68 -1.19 3.62 0.52
CA LYS A 68 -1.44 4.35 1.76
C LYS A 68 -1.90 3.40 2.85
N VAL A 69 -1.32 3.52 4.04
CA VAL A 69 -1.73 2.77 5.24
C VAL A 69 -1.92 3.76 6.38
N ASN A 70 -3.06 3.70 7.08
CA ASN A 70 -3.35 4.53 8.27
C ASN A 70 -3.12 6.03 8.08
N GLY A 71 -3.36 6.58 6.89
CA GLY A 71 -3.14 8.01 6.64
C GLY A 71 -1.77 8.34 6.03
N THR A 72 -0.82 7.41 6.05
CA THR A 72 0.57 7.61 5.58
C THR A 72 0.77 7.00 4.20
N LEU A 73 1.32 7.79 3.26
CA LEU A 73 1.69 7.30 1.93
C LEU A 73 2.88 6.35 2.05
N VAL A 74 2.79 5.20 1.39
CA VAL A 74 3.80 4.15 1.40
C VAL A 74 4.38 3.84 0.01
N THR A 75 4.07 4.66 -0.99
CA THR A 75 4.51 4.46 -2.39
C THR A 75 6.02 4.54 -2.60
N HIS A 76 6.75 5.10 -1.63
CA HIS A 76 8.21 5.21 -1.60
C HIS A 76 8.80 4.63 -0.30
N SER A 77 8.02 3.84 0.43
CA SER A 77 8.39 3.31 1.74
C SER A 77 8.63 1.81 1.64
N ASN A 78 9.77 1.36 2.17
CA ASN A 78 10.13 -0.05 2.22
C ASN A 78 9.08 -0.88 2.97
N HIS A 79 9.03 -2.19 2.69
CA HIS A 79 8.08 -3.13 3.31
C HIS A 79 8.05 -3.04 4.84
N LEU A 80 9.19 -2.80 5.50
CA LEU A 80 9.32 -2.69 6.95
C LEU A 80 8.47 -1.54 7.52
N GLU A 81 8.43 -0.40 6.83
CA GLU A 81 7.66 0.76 7.27
C GLU A 81 6.16 0.50 7.11
N VAL A 82 5.77 -0.16 6.02
CA VAL A 82 4.39 -0.59 5.79
C VAL A 82 3.93 -1.56 6.89
N VAL A 83 4.75 -2.56 7.20
CA VAL A 83 4.45 -3.54 8.26
C VAL A 83 4.39 -2.88 9.64
N LYS A 84 5.20 -1.85 9.93
CA LYS A 84 5.09 -1.08 11.19
C LYS A 84 3.78 -0.30 11.29
N LEU A 85 3.28 0.22 10.18
CA LEU A 85 2.00 0.94 10.13
C LEU A 85 0.81 -0.01 10.29
N ILE A 86 0.96 -1.27 9.90
CA ILE A 86 -0.02 -2.35 10.09
C ILE A 86 0.25 -3.01 11.46
N LYS A 87 -0.09 -2.33 12.55
CA LYS A 87 -0.09 -2.88 13.92
C LYS A 87 -1.42 -2.65 14.62
#